data_AF-A0A5T2PLK2-F1
#
_entry.id   AF-A0A5T2PLK2-F1
#
_cell.length_a   1.000
_cell.length_b   1.000
_cell.length_c   1.000
_cell.angle_alpha   90.00
_cell.angle_beta   90.00
_cell.angle_gamma   90.00
#
_symmetry.space_group_name_H-M   'P 1'
#
loop_
_entity.id
_entity.type
_entity.pdbx_description
1 polymer ?
#
loop_
_entity_poly.entity_id
_entity_poly.type
_entity_poly.pdbx_seq_one_letter_code
_entity_poly.pdbx_strand_id
1 'polypeptide(L)'
;MHKTLYLKEYQSCIAPDEILSDSGEILIFPEVLGKNYFSLRYKNSDLLLQAGGFVGLIKLNHHLSIQVESKVNIKNFSRILALSEGSPL
;
A
#
# COMPACT_ATOMS: atom_id res chain seq x y z
N MET A 1 2.75 0.79 -20.31
CA MET A 1 1.79 -0.06 -19.55
C MET A 1 1.63 0.52 -18.16
N HIS A 2 0.46 0.37 -17.54
CA HIS A 2 0.25 0.72 -16.14
C HIS A 2 0.39 -0.54 -15.28
N LYS A 3 1.08 -0.44 -14.15
CA LYS A 3 1.39 -1.56 -13.25
C LYS A 3 0.72 -1.37 -11.91
N THR A 4 0.16 -2.44 -11.37
CA THR A 4 -0.46 -2.45 -10.05
C THR A 4 0.20 -3.51 -9.19
N LEU A 5 0.72 -3.11 -8.04
CA LEU A 5 1.25 -4.02 -7.03
C LEU A 5 0.15 -4.41 -6.05
N TYR A 6 0.02 -5.69 -5.76
CA TYR A 6 -0.93 -6.19 -4.78
C TYR A 6 -0.17 -6.52 -3.50
N LEU A 7 -0.49 -5.81 -2.41
CA LEU A 7 0.19 -5.92 -1.13
C LEU A 7 -0.84 -6.06 -0.01
N LYS A 8 -0.50 -6.80 1.04
CA LYS A 8 -1.24 -6.72 2.31
C LYS A 8 -0.79 -5.49 3.10
N GLU A 9 -1.63 -5.03 4.02
CA GLU A 9 -1.27 -3.95 4.96
C GLU A 9 0.13 -4.17 5.57
N TYR A 10 1.01 -3.15 5.56
CA TYR A 10 2.39 -3.25 6.08
C TYR A 10 3.31 -4.28 5.41
N GLN A 11 2.89 -4.91 4.31
CA GLN A 11 3.76 -5.78 3.52
C GLN A 11 4.76 -4.95 2.71
N SER A 12 5.99 -5.44 2.62
CA SER A 12 7.05 -4.85 1.80
C SER A 12 7.28 -5.67 0.54
N CYS A 13 7.62 -5.02 -0.56
CA CYS A 13 8.16 -5.62 -1.78
C CYS A 13 9.34 -4.80 -2.29
N ILE A 14 10.07 -5.35 -3.26
CA ILE A 14 11.04 -4.57 -4.03
C ILE A 14 10.28 -3.48 -4.78
N ALA A 15 10.76 -2.25 -4.68
CA ALA A 15 10.17 -1.10 -5.35
C ALA A 15 10.40 -1.24 -6.86
N PRO A 16 9.35 -1.12 -7.67
CA PRO A 16 9.46 -1.20 -9.12
C PRO A 16 10.13 0.05 -9.69
N ASP A 17 10.84 -0.09 -10.82
CA ASP A 17 11.56 1.01 -11.48
C ASP A 17 10.66 2.20 -11.83
N GLU A 18 9.37 1.94 -12.08
CA GLU A 18 8.37 2.97 -12.39
C GLU A 18 8.16 4.00 -11.25
N ILE A 19 8.77 3.81 -10.08
CA ILE A 19 8.75 4.77 -8.98
C ILE A 19 9.82 5.85 -9.09
N LEU A 20 10.86 5.63 -9.89
CA LEU A 20 11.96 6.55 -10.12
C LEU A 20 11.89 7.11 -11.55
N SER A 21 12.33 8.34 -11.72
CA SER A 21 12.63 8.90 -13.04
C SER A 21 13.97 8.38 -13.56
N ASP A 22 14.23 8.58 -14.85
CA ASP A 22 15.55 8.33 -15.45
C ASP A 22 16.66 9.17 -14.79
N SER A 23 16.31 10.27 -14.11
CA SER A 23 17.23 11.11 -13.32
C SER A 23 17.39 10.66 -11.87
N GLY A 24 16.67 9.62 -11.43
CA GLY A 24 16.71 9.10 -10.05
C GLY A 24 15.80 9.85 -9.06
N GLU A 25 14.89 10.69 -9.54
CA GLU A 25 13.91 11.39 -8.72
C GLU A 25 12.70 10.49 -8.44
N ILE A 26 12.09 10.66 -7.26
CA ILE A 26 10.89 9.90 -6.89
C ILE A 26 9.67 10.46 -7.66
N LEU A 27 9.11 9.65 -8.56
CA LEU A 27 7.91 9.98 -9.32
C LEU A 27 6.66 9.59 -8.54
N ILE A 28 6.20 10.46 -7.64
CA ILE A 28 4.99 10.22 -6.86
C ILE A 28 4.12 11.47 -6.83
N PHE A 29 2.80 11.29 -6.95
CA PHE A 29 1.85 12.40 -6.87
C PHE A 29 1.94 13.09 -5.50
N PRO A 30 2.00 14.44 -5.46
CA PRO A 30 2.11 15.19 -4.20
C PRO A 30 0.97 14.90 -3.22
N GLU A 31 -0.22 14.61 -3.75
CA GLU A 31 -1.43 14.33 -2.97
C GLU A 31 -1.39 13.01 -2.19
N VAL A 32 -0.49 12.08 -2.52
CA VAL A 32 -0.28 10.83 -1.75
C VAL A 32 0.96 10.89 -0.85
N LEU A 33 1.85 11.87 -1.08
CA LEU A 33 2.97 12.13 -0.19
C LEU A 33 2.48 12.64 1.17
N GLY A 34 3.10 12.17 2.26
CA GLY A 34 2.76 12.60 3.62
C GLY A 34 1.46 12.03 4.21
N LYS A 35 0.69 11.24 3.44
CA LYS A 35 -0.54 10.59 3.93
C LYS A 35 -0.33 9.22 4.59
N ASN A 36 0.92 8.81 4.79
CA ASN A 36 1.29 7.51 5.38
C ASN A 36 0.68 6.29 4.67
N TYR A 37 0.36 6.41 3.38
CA TYR A 37 -0.18 5.32 2.56
C TYR A 37 0.84 4.25 2.20
N PHE A 38 2.12 4.62 2.17
CA PHE A 38 3.24 3.72 1.93
C PHE A 38 4.52 4.32 2.53
N SER A 39 5.60 3.53 2.57
CA SER A 39 6.95 4.02 2.85
C SER A 39 7.96 3.44 1.87
N LEU A 40 8.99 4.23 1.56
CA LEU A 40 10.15 3.78 0.80
C LEU A 40 11.35 3.64 1.72
N ARG A 41 12.02 2.50 1.67
CA ARG A 41 13.21 2.24 2.47
C ARG A 41 14.27 1.57 1.63
N TYR A 42 15.48 2.10 1.69
CA TYR A 42 16.63 1.46 1.08
C TYR A 42 17.23 0.44 2.05
N LYS A 43 17.35 -0.82 1.64
CA LYS A 43 17.91 -1.90 2.47
C LYS A 43 18.59 -2.94 1.60
N ASN A 44 19.78 -3.38 1.99
CA ASN A 44 20.55 -4.44 1.30
C ASN A 44 20.71 -4.19 -0.22
N SER A 45 21.00 -2.94 -0.58
CA SER A 45 21.12 -2.48 -1.98
C SER A 45 19.81 -2.37 -2.78
N ASP A 46 18.68 -2.77 -2.20
CA ASP A 46 17.37 -2.67 -2.84
C ASP A 46 16.54 -1.51 -2.27
N LEU A 47 15.81 -0.82 -3.16
CA LEU A 47 14.73 0.06 -2.74
C LEU A 47 13.50 -0.80 -2.44
N LEU A 48 12.97 -0.70 -1.23
CA LEU A 48 11.77 -1.41 -0.80
C LEU A 48 10.59 -0.45 -0.71
N LEU A 49 9.46 -0.88 -1.24
CA LEU A 49 8.17 -0.24 -1.05
C LEU A 49 7.36 -1.04 -0.03
N GLN A 50 6.91 -0.38 1.04
CA GLN A 50 6.02 -0.97 2.03
C GLN A 50 4.64 -0.29 1.98
N ALA A 51 3.58 -1.09 1.92
CA ALA A 51 2.21 -0.60 2.07
C ALA A 51 1.95 -0.04 3.49
N GLY A 52 1.09 0.96 3.61
CA GLY A 52 0.57 1.46 4.89
C GLY A 52 -0.59 0.61 5.42
N GLY A 53 -1.34 1.19 6.37
CA GLY A 53 -2.59 0.59 6.91
C GLY A 53 -3.85 1.02 6.15
N PHE A 54 -3.71 1.78 5.06
CA PHE A 54 -4.86 2.15 4.23
C PHE A 54 -5.19 0.99 3.29
N VAL A 55 -6.39 0.44 3.40
CA VAL A 55 -6.90 -0.62 2.53
C VAL A 55 -7.60 0.00 1.33
N GLY A 56 -7.20 -0.40 0.12
CA GLY A 56 -7.77 0.13 -1.13
C GLY A 56 -6.72 0.38 -2.22
N LEU A 57 -7.16 1.00 -3.32
CA LEU A 57 -6.30 1.37 -4.44
C LEU A 57 -5.69 2.75 -4.21
N ILE A 58 -4.37 2.84 -4.24
CA ILE A 58 -3.61 4.09 -4.15
C ILE A 58 -2.80 4.25 -5.44
N LYS A 59 -3.10 5.28 -6.22
CA LYS A 59 -2.30 5.65 -7.39
C LYS A 59 -1.05 6.40 -6.94
N LEU A 60 0.13 5.87 -7.22
CA LEU A 60 1.40 6.51 -6.86
C LEU A 60 1.82 7.50 -7.93
N ASN A 61 1.69 7.13 -9.20
CA ASN A 61 1.91 8.01 -10.35
C ASN A 61 1.09 7.53 -11.56
N HIS A 62 1.39 8.05 -12.76
CA HIS A 62 0.69 7.66 -13.98
C HIS A 62 0.90 6.19 -14.40
N HIS A 63 1.99 5.57 -13.96
CA HIS A 63 2.43 4.25 -14.37
C HIS A 63 2.34 3.19 -13.26
N LEU A 64 2.22 3.60 -12.00
CA LEU A 64 2.28 2.73 -10.84
C LEU A 64 1.13 3.00 -9.85
N SER A 65 0.48 1.93 -9.44
CA SER A 65 -0.48 1.91 -8.33
C SER A 65 -0.17 0.79 -7.35
N ILE A 66 -0.64 0.93 -6.11
CA ILE A 66 -0.65 -0.14 -5.11
C ILE A 66 -2.10 -0.43 -4.71
N GLN A 67 -2.46 -1.70 -4.75
CA GLN A 67 -3.71 -2.23 -4.21
C GLN A 67 -3.38 -2.87 -2.87
N VAL A 68 -3.87 -2.27 -1.78
CA VAL A 68 -3.64 -2.78 -0.43
C VAL A 68 -4.85 -3.59 0.02
N GLU A 69 -4.60 -4.84 0.42
CA GLU A 69 -5.60 -5.77 0.94
C GLU A 69 -5.49 -5.88 2.46
N SER A 70 -6.64 -6.02 3.14
CA SER A 70 -6.63 -6.22 4.58
C SER A 70 -6.01 -7.56 4.95
N LYS A 71 -5.18 -7.56 6.00
CA LYS A 71 -4.66 -8.79 6.61
C LYS A 71 -5.74 -9.57 7.33
N VAL A 72 -6.81 -8.90 7.77
CA VAL A 72 -7.91 -9.52 8.51
C VAL A 72 -8.96 -10.01 7.51
N ASN A 73 -9.38 -11.26 7.65
CA ASN A 73 -10.49 -11.77 6.86
C ASN A 73 -11.75 -10.95 7.17
N ILE A 74 -12.44 -10.44 6.14
CA ILE A 74 -13.67 -9.64 6.27
C ILE A 74 -14.68 -10.33 7.19
N LYS A 75 -14.81 -11.67 7.14
CA LYS A 75 -15.70 -12.43 8.04
C LYS A 75 -15.36 -12.24 9.52
N ASN A 76 -14.08 -12.20 9.84
CA ASN A 76 -13.62 -11.95 11.21
C ASN A 76 -13.87 -10.49 11.60
N PHE A 77 -13.69 -9.55 10.68
CA PHE A 77 -13.98 -8.13 10.94
C PHE A 77 -15.48 -7.89 11.20
N SER A 78 -16.37 -8.47 10.38
CA SER A 78 -17.82 -8.42 10.59
C SER A 78 -18.20 -9.01 11.95
N ARG A 79 -17.60 -10.13 12.32
CA ARG A 79 -17.80 -10.76 13.63
C ARG A 79 -17.30 -9.88 14.77
N ILE A 80 -16.14 -9.24 14.63
CA ILE A 80 -15.59 -8.32 15.63
C ILE A 80 -16.51 -7.10 15.81
N LEU A 81 -16.98 -6.49 14.72
CA LEU A 81 -17.97 -5.42 14.75
C LEU A 81 -19.25 -5.83 15.47
N ALA A 82 -19.83 -6.97 15.10
CA ALA A 82 -21.03 -7.53 15.73
C ALA A 82 -20.82 -7.75 17.24
N LEU A 83 -19.65 -8.27 17.64
CA LEU A 83 -19.28 -8.43 19.05
C LEU A 83 -19.09 -7.08 19.78
N SER A 84 -18.49 -6.09 19.13
CA SER A 84 -18.30 -4.74 19.70
C SER A 84 -19.60 -3.97 19.86
N GLU A 85 -20.59 -4.19 18.99
CA GLU A 85 -21.93 -3.60 19.07
C GLU A 85 -22.87 -4.35 20.04
N GLY A 86 -22.38 -5.40 20.71
CA GLY A 86 -23.19 -6.21 21.63
C GLY A 86 -24.32 -6.98 20.94
N SER A 87 -24.27 -7.11 19.61
CA SER A 87 -25.22 -7.86 18.80
C SER A 87 -24.50 -9.08 18.18
N PRO A 88 -24.26 -10.14 18.97
CA PRO A 88 -23.62 -11.34 18.43
C PRO A 88 -24.52 -11.95 17.34
N LEU A 89 -23.93 -12.22 16.17
CA LEU A 89 -24.51 -13.07 15.13
C LEU A 89 -24.34 -14.55 15.47
#